data_AF-A0A942XAK1-F1
#
_entry.id   AF-A0A942XAK1-F1
#
_cell.length_a   1.000
_cell.length_b   1.000
_cell.length_c   1.000
_cell.angle_alpha   90.00
_cell.angle_beta   90.00
_cell.angle_gamma   90.00
#
_symmetry.space_group_name_H-M   'P 1'
#
loop_
_entity.id
_entity.type
_entity.pdbx_description
1 polymer ?
#
loop_
_entity_poly.entity_id
_entity_poly.type
_entity_poly.pdbx_seq_one_letter_code
_entity_poly.pdbx_strand_id
1 'polypeptide(L)'
;MKNNYDDYLNLMFDKYIIADLKGKNQEENPSLENVDELADYLINYVRRHYTIYEYYVSPNISNFYSKHRKFTRFILICLSLFDSESDINSLLKKYKFNEDSIWEIEHIIPQNQYFNKFNKKNSKLKNRIGNLTLLTKKTNQEISNGSFAKKKESLTCEEKYLKINDIFKIDKVHISKKDICEREKEINKSIYDIFIKDRGKLLQDKLHEFIDAQG
;
A
#
# COMPACT_ATOMS: atom_id res chain seq x y z
N MET A 1 17.70 -21.41 -15.12
CA MET A 1 18.30 -20.76 -13.92
C MET A 1 17.35 -21.02 -12.78
N LYS A 2 17.82 -21.28 -11.56
CA LYS A 2 16.91 -21.35 -10.39
C LYS A 2 16.36 -19.94 -10.22
N ASN A 3 15.07 -19.73 -10.49
CA ASN A 3 14.42 -18.46 -10.18
C ASN A 3 14.57 -18.26 -8.67
N ASN A 4 15.35 -17.25 -8.27
CA ASN A 4 15.44 -16.88 -6.88
C ASN A 4 14.27 -15.95 -6.61
N TYR A 5 13.18 -16.46 -6.04
CA TYR A 5 11.96 -15.67 -5.86
C TYR A 5 12.17 -14.50 -4.86
N ASP A 6 13.26 -14.52 -4.09
CA ASP A 6 13.75 -13.36 -3.34
C ASP A 6 14.10 -12.17 -4.27
N ASP A 7 14.57 -12.41 -5.50
CA ASP A 7 14.89 -11.36 -6.46
C ASP A 7 13.63 -10.61 -6.90
N TYR A 8 12.49 -11.31 -7.02
CA TYR A 8 11.20 -10.70 -7.33
C TYR A 8 10.69 -9.79 -6.20
N LEU A 9 10.95 -10.14 -4.94
CA LEU A 9 10.67 -9.23 -3.81
C LEU A 9 11.50 -7.95 -3.91
N ASN A 10 12.77 -8.06 -4.32
CA ASN A 10 13.67 -6.90 -4.52
C ASN A 10 13.29 -6.04 -5.73
N LEU A 11 12.51 -6.56 -6.68
CA LEU A 11 11.92 -5.75 -7.75
C LEU A 11 10.70 -4.97 -7.28
N MET A 12 9.90 -5.54 -6.39
CA MET A 12 8.65 -4.93 -5.91
C MET A 12 8.85 -3.97 -4.73
N PHE A 13 9.79 -4.26 -3.84
CA PHE A 13 9.90 -3.60 -2.54
C PHE A 13 11.33 -3.18 -2.23
N ASP A 14 11.46 -2.11 -1.45
CA ASP A 14 12.75 -1.69 -0.96
C ASP A 14 13.28 -2.57 0.17
N LYS A 15 14.57 -2.43 0.47
CA LYS A 15 15.27 -3.23 1.48
C LYS A 15 14.66 -3.14 2.88
N TYR A 16 14.01 -2.02 3.22
CA TYR A 16 13.42 -1.83 4.55
C TYR A 16 12.12 -2.62 4.69
N ILE A 17 11.30 -2.66 3.65
CA ILE A 17 10.10 -3.51 3.60
C ILE A 17 10.51 -4.97 3.66
N ILE A 18 11.50 -5.37 2.85
CA ILE A 18 11.99 -6.76 2.81
C ILE A 18 12.52 -7.20 4.18
N ALA A 19 13.32 -6.37 4.85
CA ALA A 19 13.82 -6.68 6.19
C ALA A 19 12.69 -6.81 7.23
N ASP A 20 11.64 -5.97 7.14
CA ASP A 20 10.48 -6.08 8.04
C ASP A 20 9.70 -7.36 7.77
N LEU A 21 9.50 -7.69 6.50
CA LEU A 21 8.78 -8.87 6.04
C LEU A 21 9.50 -10.16 6.51
N LYS A 22 10.81 -10.26 6.27
CA LYS A 22 11.66 -11.36 6.76
C LYS A 22 11.62 -11.51 8.28
N GLY A 23 11.86 -10.40 8.99
CA GLY A 23 11.84 -10.38 10.46
C GLY A 23 10.46 -10.73 11.05
N LYS A 24 9.37 -10.34 10.38
CA LYS A 24 8.02 -10.72 10.79
C LYS A 24 7.73 -12.16 10.46
N ASN A 25 8.09 -12.69 9.30
CA ASN A 25 7.84 -14.10 9.00
C ASN A 25 8.75 -15.06 9.79
N GLN A 26 9.73 -14.55 10.56
CA GLN A 26 10.73 -15.34 11.31
C GLN A 26 11.60 -16.22 10.40
N GLU A 27 11.77 -15.80 9.15
CA GLU A 27 12.55 -16.48 8.12
C GLU A 27 13.47 -15.45 7.47
N GLU A 28 14.76 -15.50 7.81
CA GLU A 28 15.76 -14.57 7.25
C GLU A 28 16.03 -14.85 5.77
N ASN A 29 15.95 -16.11 5.35
CA ASN A 29 16.14 -16.55 3.97
C ASN A 29 15.10 -17.61 3.63
N PRO A 30 13.86 -17.21 3.30
CA PRO A 30 12.85 -18.17 2.86
C PRO A 30 13.33 -18.83 1.56
N SER A 31 13.33 -20.16 1.50
CA SER A 31 13.62 -20.87 0.24
C SER A 31 12.34 -20.92 -0.58
N LEU A 32 12.00 -19.81 -1.22
CA LEU A 32 10.83 -19.69 -2.08
C LEU A 32 11.15 -20.35 -3.44
N GLU A 33 10.55 -21.48 -3.73
CA GLU A 33 10.81 -22.30 -4.93
C GLU A 33 9.77 -22.12 -6.04
N ASN A 34 8.61 -21.56 -5.73
CA ASN A 34 7.51 -21.35 -6.65
C ASN A 34 6.66 -20.10 -6.32
N VAL A 35 5.74 -19.77 -7.22
CA VAL A 35 4.83 -18.61 -7.08
C VAL A 35 3.88 -18.76 -5.89
N ASP A 36 3.40 -19.98 -5.63
CA ASP A 36 2.47 -20.23 -4.52
C ASP A 36 3.14 -19.96 -3.17
N GLU A 37 4.40 -20.39 -3.00
CA GLU A 37 5.20 -20.10 -1.81
C GLU A 37 5.47 -18.59 -1.65
N LEU A 38 5.78 -17.88 -2.74
CA LEU A 38 5.92 -16.42 -2.71
C LEU A 38 4.60 -15.75 -2.30
N ALA A 39 3.47 -16.18 -2.85
CA ALA A 39 2.16 -15.65 -2.51
C ALA A 39 1.83 -15.91 -1.03
N ASP A 40 2.03 -17.13 -0.54
CA ASP A 40 1.83 -17.50 0.87
C ASP A 40 2.72 -16.67 1.80
N TYR A 41 3.95 -16.40 1.40
CA TYR A 41 4.90 -15.58 2.16
C TYR A 41 4.38 -14.14 2.34
N LEU A 42 3.83 -13.54 1.29
CA LEU A 42 3.18 -12.21 1.34
C LEU A 42 1.89 -12.24 2.16
N ILE A 43 1.05 -13.27 1.99
CA ILE A 43 -0.21 -13.45 2.72
C ILE A 43 0.04 -13.60 4.23
N ASN A 44 1.07 -14.34 4.61
CA ASN A 44 1.47 -14.52 6.01
C ASN A 44 1.87 -13.20 6.67
N TYR A 45 2.53 -12.31 5.92
CA TYR A 45 2.84 -10.98 6.41
C TYR A 45 1.58 -10.14 6.66
N VAL A 46 0.57 -10.21 5.76
CA VAL A 46 -0.74 -9.55 5.96
C VAL A 46 -1.49 -10.12 7.16
N ARG A 47 -1.52 -11.44 7.31
CA ARG A 47 -2.18 -12.17 8.41
C ARG A 47 -1.72 -11.75 9.80
N ARG A 48 -0.46 -11.34 9.95
CA ARG A 48 0.07 -10.84 11.23
C ARG A 48 -0.53 -9.50 11.66
N HIS A 49 -1.18 -8.78 10.75
CA HIS A 49 -1.66 -7.42 10.96
C HIS A 49 -3.18 -7.27 10.81
N TYR A 50 -3.86 -8.31 10.33
CA TYR A 50 -5.30 -8.34 10.10
C TYR A 50 -5.95 -9.57 10.72
N THR A 51 -7.11 -9.38 11.32
CA THR A 51 -8.04 -10.48 11.59
C THR A 51 -8.85 -10.75 10.33
N ILE A 52 -8.88 -12.01 9.92
CA ILE A 52 -9.59 -12.47 8.74
C ILE A 52 -10.95 -13.01 9.17
N TYR A 53 -11.99 -12.56 8.47
CA TYR A 53 -13.33 -13.10 8.52
C TYR A 53 -13.68 -13.71 7.17
N GLU A 54 -14.81 -14.41 7.12
CA GLU A 54 -15.25 -15.12 5.91
C GLU A 54 -15.31 -14.23 4.67
N TYR A 55 -15.76 -12.97 4.81
CA TYR A 55 -16.00 -12.05 3.67
C TYR A 55 -15.29 -10.69 3.77
N TYR A 56 -14.46 -10.49 4.79
CA TYR A 56 -13.75 -9.23 4.98
C TYR A 56 -12.54 -9.40 5.90
N VAL A 57 -11.68 -8.38 5.94
CA VAL A 57 -10.61 -8.27 6.94
C VAL A 57 -10.82 -7.05 7.83
N SER A 58 -10.35 -7.16 9.07
CA SER A 58 -10.29 -6.04 10.00
C SER A 58 -8.86 -5.84 10.49
N PRO A 59 -8.32 -4.62 10.44
CA PRO A 59 -6.97 -4.37 10.90
C PRO A 59 -6.85 -4.49 12.42
N ASN A 60 -5.83 -5.21 12.87
CA ASN A 60 -5.40 -5.24 14.27
C ASN A 60 -4.53 -4.02 14.63
N ILE A 61 -4.22 -3.18 13.62
CA ILE A 61 -3.43 -1.97 13.75
C ILE A 61 -4.34 -0.74 13.93
N SER A 62 -4.05 0.06 14.95
CA SER A 62 -4.71 1.36 15.17
C SER A 62 -3.93 2.55 14.61
N ASN A 63 -2.64 2.39 14.30
CA ASN A 63 -1.77 3.45 13.79
C ASN A 63 -0.85 2.92 12.67
N PHE A 64 -1.27 3.15 11.43
CA PHE A 64 -0.55 2.75 10.22
C PHE A 64 0.62 3.68 9.89
N TYR A 65 0.59 4.94 10.35
CA TYR A 65 1.59 5.93 9.95
C TYR A 65 2.93 5.78 10.69
N SER A 66 2.89 5.63 12.02
CA SER A 66 4.13 5.67 12.83
C SER A 66 4.66 4.28 13.18
N LYS A 67 3.86 3.46 13.87
CA LYS A 67 4.33 2.18 14.43
C LYS A 67 4.47 1.07 13.39
N HIS A 68 3.69 1.15 12.31
CA HIS A 68 3.62 0.12 11.27
C HIS A 68 3.99 0.69 9.90
N ARG A 69 4.87 1.70 9.86
CA ARG A 69 5.19 2.46 8.63
C ARG A 69 5.62 1.55 7.48
N LYS A 70 6.46 0.55 7.73
CA LYS A 70 6.97 -0.37 6.70
C LYS A 70 5.86 -1.27 6.15
N PHE A 71 5.10 -1.92 7.03
CA PHE A 71 3.90 -2.67 6.66
C PHE A 71 2.88 -1.82 5.89
N THR A 72 2.66 -0.58 6.29
CA THR A 72 1.76 0.33 5.58
C THR A 72 2.26 0.63 4.18
N ARG A 73 3.56 0.91 3.98
CA ARG A 73 4.14 1.09 2.63
C ARG A 73 3.93 -0.15 1.79
N PHE A 74 4.21 -1.32 2.35
CA PHE A 74 3.97 -2.61 1.70
C PHE A 74 2.52 -2.74 1.21
N ILE A 75 1.52 -2.51 2.06
CA ILE A 75 0.10 -2.59 1.66
C ILE A 75 -0.24 -1.58 0.57
N LEU A 76 0.18 -0.32 0.68
CA LEU A 76 -0.14 0.70 -0.31
C LEU A 76 0.51 0.42 -1.68
N ILE A 77 1.72 -0.17 -1.69
CA ILE A 77 2.38 -0.67 -2.91
C ILE A 77 1.59 -1.86 -3.47
N CYS A 78 1.24 -2.85 -2.66
CA CYS A 78 0.48 -4.02 -3.10
C CYS A 78 -0.87 -3.64 -3.72
N LEU A 79 -1.61 -2.72 -3.09
CA LEU A 79 -2.84 -2.17 -3.68
C LEU A 79 -2.57 -1.51 -5.03
N SER A 80 -1.42 -0.87 -5.19
CA SER A 80 -1.05 -0.25 -6.47
C SER A 80 -0.60 -1.22 -7.55
N LEU A 81 -0.08 -2.39 -7.17
CA LEU A 81 0.36 -3.43 -8.09
C LEU A 81 -0.76 -4.41 -8.47
N PHE A 82 -1.55 -4.84 -7.49
CA PHE A 82 -2.48 -5.97 -7.64
C PHE A 82 -3.95 -5.56 -7.80
N ASP A 83 -4.35 -4.34 -7.40
CA ASP A 83 -5.68 -3.75 -7.66
C ASP A 83 -5.69 -2.85 -8.91
N SER A 84 -4.68 -3.02 -9.77
CA SER A 84 -4.49 -2.28 -11.02
C SER A 84 -4.76 -3.16 -12.23
N GLU A 85 -5.36 -2.58 -13.25
CA GLU A 85 -5.53 -3.21 -14.56
C GLU A 85 -4.23 -3.28 -15.37
N SER A 86 -3.22 -2.46 -15.01
CA SER A 86 -1.92 -2.47 -15.68
C SER A 86 -1.07 -3.67 -15.25
N ASP A 87 -0.20 -4.13 -16.15
CA ASP A 87 0.76 -5.19 -15.83
C ASP A 87 1.80 -4.72 -14.80
N ILE A 88 2.23 -5.64 -13.94
CA ILE A 88 3.16 -5.34 -12.84
C ILE A 88 4.50 -4.83 -13.37
N ASN A 89 5.00 -5.36 -14.49
CA ASN A 89 6.29 -4.95 -15.07
C ASN A 89 6.32 -3.48 -15.47
N SER A 90 5.28 -3.01 -16.17
CA SER A 90 5.11 -1.61 -16.52
C SER A 90 5.00 -0.73 -15.27
N LEU A 91 4.28 -1.18 -14.24
CA LEU A 91 4.14 -0.44 -12.98
C LEU A 91 5.47 -0.33 -12.23
N LEU A 92 6.25 -1.42 -12.12
CA LEU A 92 7.54 -1.43 -11.45
C LEU A 92 8.57 -0.58 -12.19
N LYS A 93 8.62 -0.67 -13.53
CA LYS A 93 9.50 0.17 -14.34
C LYS A 93 9.18 1.66 -14.20
N LYS A 94 7.90 1.99 -14.12
CA LYS A 94 7.43 3.37 -14.01
C LYS A 94 7.66 3.95 -12.62
N TYR A 95 7.24 3.22 -11.58
CA TYR A 95 7.18 3.77 -10.22
C TYR A 95 8.40 3.43 -9.36
N LYS A 96 9.17 2.38 -9.68
CA LYS A 96 10.44 2.05 -9.00
C LYS A 96 10.30 1.97 -7.48
N PHE A 97 9.29 1.25 -6.98
CA PHE A 97 9.00 1.16 -5.55
C PHE A 97 10.12 0.55 -4.70
N ASN A 98 11.03 -0.18 -5.35
CA ASN A 98 12.21 -0.75 -4.72
C ASN A 98 13.35 0.26 -4.48
N GLU A 99 13.30 1.43 -5.11
CA GLU A 99 14.26 2.50 -4.85
C GLU A 99 13.92 3.23 -3.54
N ASP A 100 14.88 3.23 -2.61
CA ASP A 100 14.72 3.85 -1.30
C ASP A 100 14.34 5.34 -1.41
N SER A 101 13.41 5.77 -0.56
CA SER A 101 13.04 7.19 -0.36
C SER A 101 12.42 7.92 -1.56
N ILE A 102 12.02 7.22 -2.64
CA ILE A 102 11.21 7.86 -3.69
C ILE A 102 9.78 8.07 -3.18
N TRP A 103 9.12 6.98 -2.75
CA TRP A 103 7.72 6.99 -2.33
C TRP A 103 7.58 6.94 -0.80
N GLU A 104 6.95 7.98 -0.25
CA GLU A 104 6.70 8.13 1.17
C GLU A 104 5.21 8.01 1.49
N ILE A 105 4.91 7.48 2.68
CA ILE A 105 3.54 7.56 3.21
C ILE A 105 3.26 9.01 3.54
N GLU A 106 2.15 9.51 3.01
CA GLU A 106 1.64 10.83 3.34
C GLU A 106 0.18 10.77 3.77
N HIS A 107 -0.21 11.68 4.67
CA HIS A 107 -1.61 11.83 5.03
C HIS A 107 -2.39 12.49 3.91
N ILE A 108 -3.59 12.01 3.58
CA ILE A 108 -4.48 12.72 2.63
C ILE A 108 -4.97 14.01 3.29
N ILE A 109 -5.45 13.89 4.53
CA ILE A 109 -5.75 15.01 5.41
C ILE A 109 -4.57 15.25 6.37
N PRO A 110 -3.84 16.38 6.26
CA PRO A 110 -2.68 16.65 7.11
C PRO A 110 -3.04 16.69 8.60
N GLN A 111 -2.03 16.44 9.44
CA GLN A 111 -2.18 16.61 10.89
C GLN A 111 -2.43 18.08 11.27
N ASN A 112 -1.69 19.01 10.65
CA ASN A 112 -1.68 20.43 11.02
C ASN A 112 -2.35 21.30 9.94
N GLN A 113 -3.60 21.00 9.59
CA GLN A 113 -4.39 21.89 8.72
C GLN A 113 -5.29 22.83 9.53
N TYR A 114 -5.54 24.02 8.98
CA TYR A 114 -6.38 25.04 9.61
C TYR A 114 -7.86 24.62 9.67
N PHE A 115 -8.35 24.00 8.60
CA PHE A 115 -9.71 23.46 8.48
C PHE A 115 -9.73 21.97 8.81
N ASN A 116 -10.88 21.37 9.13
CA ASN A 116 -11.02 19.92 9.26
C ASN A 116 -10.10 19.23 10.29
N LYS A 117 -9.71 19.93 11.37
CA LYS A 117 -8.86 19.42 12.45
C LYS A 117 -9.42 18.15 13.11
N PHE A 118 -8.52 17.24 13.45
CA PHE A 118 -8.86 16.11 14.32
C PHE A 118 -9.02 16.59 15.77
N ASN A 119 -9.99 16.05 16.48
CA ASN A 119 -10.29 16.31 17.89
C ASN A 119 -10.24 14.99 18.70
N LYS A 120 -10.47 15.06 20.01
CA LYS A 120 -10.41 13.88 20.88
C LYS A 120 -11.31 12.71 20.43
N LYS A 121 -12.46 12.98 19.80
CA LYS A 121 -13.42 11.96 19.34
C LYS A 121 -12.97 11.24 18.07
N ASN A 122 -12.15 11.87 17.22
CA ASN A 122 -11.78 11.33 15.90
C ASN A 122 -10.27 11.26 15.66
N SER A 123 -9.44 11.53 16.66
CA SER A 123 -7.97 11.51 16.59
C SER A 123 -7.40 10.19 16.08
N LYS A 124 -8.10 9.08 16.31
CA LYS A 124 -7.73 7.75 15.79
C LYS A 124 -7.70 7.71 14.27
N LEU A 125 -8.64 8.39 13.59
CA LEU A 125 -8.74 8.40 12.12
C LEU A 125 -7.52 9.00 11.43
N LYS A 126 -6.78 9.87 12.13
CA LYS A 126 -5.59 10.53 11.60
C LYS A 126 -4.60 9.54 10.99
N ASN A 127 -4.32 8.44 11.70
CA ASN A 127 -3.31 7.46 11.32
C ASN A 127 -3.92 6.15 10.82
N ARG A 128 -5.19 6.17 10.41
CA ARG A 128 -5.83 5.01 9.76
C ARG A 128 -5.46 4.96 8.29
N ILE A 129 -5.41 3.76 7.73
CA ILE A 129 -5.01 3.53 6.34
C ILE A 129 -5.89 4.29 5.33
N GLY A 130 -7.18 4.51 5.65
CA GLY A 130 -8.08 5.34 4.85
C GLY A 130 -7.62 6.80 4.69
N ASN A 131 -6.80 7.32 5.60
CA ASN A 131 -6.23 8.67 5.53
C ASN A 131 -4.78 8.68 5.01
N LEU A 132 -4.26 7.55 4.51
CA LEU A 132 -2.86 7.42 4.08
C LEU A 132 -2.77 7.10 2.58
N THR A 133 -1.72 7.61 1.96
CA THR A 133 -1.43 7.38 0.55
C THR A 133 0.09 7.37 0.29
N LEU A 134 0.51 7.14 -0.96
CA LEU A 134 1.90 7.24 -1.39
C LEU A 134 2.10 8.46 -2.30
N LEU A 135 3.00 9.35 -1.90
CA LEU A 135 3.47 10.46 -2.72
C LEU A 135 5.00 10.42 -2.82
N THR A 136 5.55 11.06 -3.85
CA THR A 136 6.99 11.21 -3.94
C THR A 136 7.50 12.18 -2.87
N LYS A 137 8.73 11.96 -2.38
CA LYS A 137 9.37 12.85 -1.41
C LYS A 137 9.39 14.31 -1.86
N LYS A 138 9.60 14.55 -3.17
CA LYS A 138 9.58 15.90 -3.76
C LYS A 138 8.21 16.56 -3.58
N THR A 139 7.14 15.89 -4.02
CA THR A 139 5.77 16.38 -3.88
C THR A 139 5.41 16.58 -2.41
N ASN A 140 5.84 15.68 -1.52
CA ASN A 140 5.62 15.81 -0.07
C ASN A 140 6.26 17.09 0.50
N GLN A 141 7.50 17.41 0.09
CA GLN A 141 8.21 18.62 0.51
C GLN A 141 7.53 19.90 0.01
N GLU A 142 7.04 19.93 -1.23
CA GLU A 142 6.39 21.09 -1.82
C GLU A 142 5.02 21.39 -1.19
N ILE A 143 4.27 20.34 -0.86
CA ILE A 143 2.92 20.46 -0.32
C ILE A 143 2.96 20.78 1.18
N SER A 144 3.86 20.15 1.94
CA SER A 144 3.92 20.23 3.41
C SER A 144 2.52 19.96 4.03
N ASN A 145 2.05 20.82 4.94
CA ASN A 145 0.71 20.72 5.55
C ASN A 145 -0.42 21.30 4.67
N GLY A 146 -0.24 21.29 3.35
CA GLY A 146 -1.22 21.81 2.38
C GLY A 146 -2.59 21.12 2.46
N SER A 147 -3.65 21.83 2.09
CA SER A 147 -5.01 21.29 2.03
C SER A 147 -5.12 20.15 1.01
N PHE A 148 -6.21 19.37 1.08
CA PHE A 148 -6.49 18.34 0.07
C PHE A 148 -6.53 18.89 -1.36
N ALA A 149 -7.12 20.06 -1.59
CA ALA A 149 -7.14 20.71 -2.90
C ALA A 149 -5.72 21.06 -3.38
N LYS A 150 -4.90 21.68 -2.51
CA LYS A 150 -3.48 21.96 -2.83
C LYS A 150 -2.71 20.68 -3.14
N LYS A 151 -2.94 19.61 -2.38
CA LYS A 151 -2.38 18.28 -2.64
C LYS A 151 -2.73 17.81 -4.05
N LYS A 152 -4.02 17.80 -4.38
CA LYS A 152 -4.55 17.38 -5.68
C LYS A 152 -3.94 18.16 -6.86
N GLU A 153 -3.75 19.46 -6.70
CA GLU A 153 -3.17 20.34 -7.72
C GLU A 153 -1.67 20.09 -7.93
N SER A 154 -0.92 19.87 -6.84
CA SER A 154 0.52 19.65 -6.87
C SER A 154 0.95 18.25 -7.34
N LEU A 155 0.03 17.28 -7.46
CA LEU A 155 0.39 15.94 -7.90
C LEU A 155 0.91 15.94 -9.35
N THR A 156 2.02 15.24 -9.55
CA THR A 156 2.51 14.88 -10.88
C THR A 156 1.52 13.96 -11.60
N CYS A 157 1.63 13.86 -12.92
CA CYS A 157 0.83 12.91 -13.70
C CYS A 157 1.02 11.48 -13.19
N GLU A 158 2.26 11.09 -12.88
CA GLU A 158 2.57 9.75 -12.38
C GLU A 158 1.88 9.46 -11.06
N GLU A 159 1.93 10.39 -10.10
CA GLU A 159 1.24 10.25 -8.81
C GLU A 159 -0.27 10.15 -8.98
N LYS A 160 -0.88 10.91 -9.91
CA LYS A 160 -2.32 10.86 -10.19
C LYS A 160 -2.78 9.52 -10.76
N TYR A 161 -1.91 8.82 -11.50
CA TYR A 161 -2.22 7.51 -12.10
C TYR A 161 -1.91 6.33 -11.18
N LEU A 162 -1.28 6.56 -10.03
CA LEU A 162 -1.07 5.52 -9.04
C LEU A 162 -2.41 5.14 -8.39
N LYS A 163 -2.80 3.86 -8.42
CA LYS A 163 -4.11 3.38 -7.94
C LYS A 163 -4.48 3.88 -6.54
N ILE A 164 -3.54 3.83 -5.59
CA ILE A 164 -3.82 4.26 -4.21
C ILE A 164 -4.16 5.76 -4.08
N ASN A 165 -3.76 6.56 -5.09
CA ASN A 165 -4.03 7.99 -5.22
C ASN A 165 -5.34 8.30 -5.96
N ASP A 166 -6.17 7.30 -6.31
CA ASP A 166 -7.51 7.52 -6.91
C ASP A 166 -8.39 8.46 -6.08
N ILE A 167 -8.16 8.54 -4.77
CA ILE A 167 -8.81 9.51 -3.88
C ILE A 167 -8.68 10.96 -4.36
N PHE A 168 -7.60 11.32 -5.07
CA PHE A 168 -7.39 12.67 -5.59
C PHE A 168 -8.16 12.92 -6.89
N LYS A 169 -8.76 11.91 -7.52
CA LYS A 169 -9.57 12.06 -8.74
C LYS A 169 -10.98 12.55 -8.44
N ILE A 170 -11.47 12.40 -7.20
CA ILE A 170 -12.83 12.79 -6.84
C ILE A 170 -13.01 14.30 -6.95
N ASP A 171 -14.22 14.72 -7.32
CA ASP A 171 -14.60 16.13 -7.38
C ASP A 171 -15.03 16.65 -6.00
N LYS A 172 -14.06 16.74 -5.08
CA LYS A 172 -14.24 17.35 -3.76
C LYS A 172 -13.09 18.30 -3.44
N VAL A 173 -13.42 19.43 -2.84
CA VAL A 173 -12.43 20.40 -2.30
C VAL A 173 -11.84 19.90 -0.98
N HIS A 174 -12.63 19.12 -0.21
CA HIS A 174 -12.25 18.63 1.11
C HIS A 174 -12.65 17.17 1.32
N ILE A 175 -11.81 16.44 2.06
CA ILE A 175 -12.11 15.09 2.56
C ILE A 175 -12.65 15.20 3.97
N SER A 176 -13.78 14.54 4.22
CA SER A 176 -14.42 14.43 5.53
C SER A 176 -13.95 13.19 6.30
N LYS A 177 -14.44 13.03 7.52
CA LYS A 177 -14.08 11.90 8.39
C LYS A 177 -14.82 10.65 7.94
N LYS A 178 -16.02 10.85 7.38
CA LYS A 178 -16.81 9.81 6.72
C LYS A 178 -16.06 9.28 5.49
N ASP A 179 -15.49 10.16 4.68
CA ASP A 179 -14.69 9.76 3.51
C ASP A 179 -13.47 8.91 3.90
N ILE A 180 -12.78 9.23 5.01
CA ILE A 180 -11.69 8.38 5.55
C ILE A 180 -12.20 6.98 5.88
N CYS A 181 -13.34 6.88 6.58
CA CYS A 181 -13.93 5.60 6.96
C CYS A 181 -14.41 4.80 5.74
N GLU A 182 -14.97 5.46 4.73
CA GLU A 182 -15.43 4.82 3.49
C GLU A 182 -14.24 4.29 2.69
N ARG A 183 -13.21 5.12 2.47
CA ARG A 183 -11.97 4.69 1.82
C ARG A 183 -11.28 3.57 2.58
N GLU A 184 -11.31 3.58 3.91
CA GLU A 184 -10.76 2.48 4.70
C GLU A 184 -11.51 1.15 4.46
N LYS A 185 -12.84 1.19 4.34
CA LYS A 185 -13.64 0.00 3.99
C LYS A 185 -13.28 -0.52 2.60
N GLU A 186 -13.13 0.37 1.63
CA GLU A 186 -12.71 0.02 0.27
C GLU A 186 -11.32 -0.62 0.26
N ILE A 187 -10.35 -0.02 0.96
CA ILE A 187 -9.00 -0.58 1.11
C ILE A 187 -9.04 -1.96 1.74
N ASN A 188 -9.78 -2.14 2.83
CA ASN A 188 -9.87 -3.45 3.49
C ASN A 188 -10.55 -4.49 2.59
N LYS A 189 -11.50 -4.07 1.74
CA LYS A 189 -12.08 -4.95 0.72
C LYS A 189 -11.02 -5.37 -0.30
N SER A 190 -10.26 -4.44 -0.87
CA SER A 190 -9.17 -4.79 -1.80
C SER A 190 -8.11 -5.69 -1.15
N ILE A 191 -7.76 -5.47 0.12
CA ILE A 191 -6.85 -6.37 0.85
C ILE A 191 -7.44 -7.78 0.96
N TYR A 192 -8.73 -7.90 1.30
CA TYR A 192 -9.40 -9.20 1.35
C TYR A 192 -9.38 -9.88 -0.04
N ASP A 193 -9.75 -9.15 -1.09
CA ASP A 193 -9.84 -9.69 -2.46
C ASP A 193 -8.46 -10.13 -2.99
N ILE A 194 -7.39 -9.39 -2.70
CA ILE A 194 -6.02 -9.73 -3.14
C ILE A 194 -5.45 -10.92 -2.36
N PHE A 195 -5.50 -10.86 -1.02
CA PHE A 195 -4.69 -11.75 -0.18
C PHE A 195 -5.45 -12.94 0.39
N ILE A 196 -6.78 -12.86 0.50
CA ILE A 196 -7.56 -13.81 1.32
C ILE A 196 -8.56 -14.58 0.49
N LYS A 197 -9.33 -13.89 -0.34
CA LYS A 197 -10.39 -14.47 -1.16
C LYS A 197 -9.83 -15.59 -2.04
N ASP A 198 -10.53 -16.72 -2.07
CA ASP A 198 -10.15 -17.91 -2.84
C ASP A 198 -8.69 -18.34 -2.60
N ARG A 199 -8.21 -18.19 -1.34
CA ARG A 199 -6.83 -18.46 -0.92
C ARG A 199 -5.78 -17.57 -1.61
N GLY A 200 -6.13 -16.32 -1.91
CA GLY A 200 -5.21 -15.37 -2.53
C GLY A 200 -5.05 -15.57 -4.03
N LYS A 201 -6.07 -16.12 -4.70
CA LYS A 201 -6.03 -16.44 -6.13
C LYS A 201 -5.63 -15.24 -7.01
N LEU A 202 -6.16 -14.05 -6.73
CA LEU A 202 -5.80 -12.83 -7.45
C LEU A 202 -4.30 -12.50 -7.34
N LEU A 203 -3.73 -12.62 -6.14
CA LEU A 203 -2.30 -12.42 -5.93
C LEU A 203 -1.48 -13.45 -6.71
N GLN A 204 -1.85 -14.73 -6.63
CA GLN A 204 -1.16 -15.81 -7.34
C GLN A 204 -1.17 -15.58 -8.86
N ASP A 205 -2.34 -15.29 -9.44
CA ASP A 205 -2.49 -15.09 -10.87
C ASP A 205 -1.63 -13.91 -11.37
N LYS A 206 -1.67 -12.78 -10.65
CA LYS A 206 -0.86 -11.61 -10.98
C LYS A 206 0.65 -11.87 -10.82
N LEU A 207 1.06 -12.64 -9.83
CA LEU A 207 2.47 -13.02 -9.66
C LEU A 207 2.94 -13.98 -10.75
N HIS A 208 2.10 -14.93 -11.18
CA HIS A 208 2.39 -15.79 -12.33
C HIS A 208 2.60 -14.96 -13.60
N GLU A 209 1.65 -14.08 -13.95
CA GLU A 209 1.79 -13.18 -15.10
C GLU A 209 3.07 -12.35 -15.05
N PHE A 210 3.41 -11.83 -13.87
CA PHE A 210 4.62 -11.04 -13.66
C PHE A 210 5.90 -11.85 -13.89
N ILE A 211 5.97 -13.05 -13.32
CA ILE A 211 7.17 -13.91 -13.31
C ILE A 211 7.37 -14.58 -14.67
N ASP A 212 6.29 -15.03 -15.31
CA ASP A 212 6.35 -15.64 -16.65
C ASP A 212 6.85 -14.64 -17.69
N ALA A 213 6.53 -13.35 -17.53
CA ALA A 213 7.02 -12.28 -18.40
C ALA A 213 8.51 -11.91 -18.19
N GLN A 214 9.21 -12.52 -17.21
CA GLN A 214 10.63 -12.32 -16.96
C GLN A 214 11.52 -13.37 -17.67
N GLY A 215 10.92 -14.43 -18.22
CA GLY A 215 11.58 -15.59 -18.84
C GLY A 215 11.47 -15.64 -20.35
#